data_AF-A0AA40S3J6-F1
#
_entry.id   AF-A0AA40S3J6-F1
#
_cell.length_a   1.000
_cell.length_b   1.000
_cell.length_c   1.000
_cell.angle_alpha   90.00
_cell.angle_beta   90.00
_cell.angle_gamma   90.00
#
_symmetry.space_group_name_H-M   'P 1'
#
loop_
_entity.id
_entity.type
_entity.pdbx_description
1 polymer ?
#
loop_
_entity_poly.entity_id
_entity_poly.type
_entity_poly.pdbx_seq_one_letter_code
_entity_poly.pdbx_strand_id
1 'polypeptide(L)'
;MDHLQHLGRCIWAFIRTLEVYSKYLEASSIELDVKGVAWIAAFPAPNVTVPVSSKHVESAEDESGLRDHEQTEIEADKEPSNFEFLGKEIDIGFRVAKHSGSNRLALSIEVAYLLSTLCARGDYNFIFTYSGRESLKGVIGSRPYPILAIDTERREHRRQVQAFEQALIGDKHAPPHLLESFLGAFMQDEKIEFPILTSKGSESAEENLPDSYRNFAVLWLAGNREDKQRIKVEEQSKEAEEVAEPDAESLAAIEASAQEVFKRFREPG
;
A
#
# COMPACT_ATOMS: atom_id res chain seq x y z
N MET A 1 -24.43 32.69 2.19
CA MET A 1 -24.11 31.26 2.07
C MET A 1 -24.02 30.74 3.50
N ASP A 2 -24.80 29.73 3.85
CA ASP A 2 -24.75 29.16 5.20
C ASP A 2 -23.35 28.60 5.48
N HIS A 3 -22.76 28.88 6.65
CA HIS A 3 -21.44 28.36 7.04
C HIS A 3 -21.41 26.84 6.98
N LEU A 4 -22.53 26.19 7.29
CA LEU A 4 -22.67 24.75 7.19
C LEU A 4 -22.59 24.28 5.73
N GLN A 5 -23.25 24.97 4.79
CA GLN A 5 -23.14 24.66 3.37
C GLN A 5 -21.71 24.91 2.84
N HIS A 6 -21.01 25.91 3.37
CA HIS A 6 -19.61 26.13 3.02
C HIS A 6 -18.72 24.96 3.42
N LEU A 7 -18.87 24.45 4.64
CA LEU A 7 -18.19 23.22 5.09
C LEU A 7 -18.49 22.05 4.13
N GLY A 8 -19.76 21.84 3.77
CA GLY A 8 -20.16 20.81 2.82
C GLY A 8 -19.46 20.95 1.46
N ARG A 9 -19.36 22.17 0.93
CA ARG A 9 -18.62 22.44 -0.32
C ARG A 9 -17.13 22.16 -0.20
N CYS A 10 -16.49 22.57 0.90
CA CYS A 10 -15.07 22.33 1.13
C CYS A 10 -14.76 20.84 1.16
N ILE A 11 -15.55 20.06 1.92
CA ILE A 11 -15.35 18.60 2.01
C ILE A 11 -15.65 17.92 0.68
N TRP A 12 -16.72 18.31 -0.01
CA TRP A 12 -17.02 17.77 -1.34
C TRP A 12 -15.91 18.06 -2.35
N ALA A 13 -15.43 19.31 -2.40
CA ALA A 13 -14.33 19.70 -3.28
C ALA A 13 -13.05 18.92 -2.95
N PHE A 14 -12.73 18.75 -1.67
CA PHE A 14 -11.59 17.96 -1.22
C PHE A 14 -11.70 16.49 -1.66
N ILE A 15 -12.86 15.84 -1.47
CA ILE A 15 -13.09 14.47 -1.95
C ILE A 15 -12.92 14.38 -3.47
N ARG A 16 -13.44 15.35 -4.24
CA ARG A 16 -13.24 15.41 -5.68
C ARG A 16 -11.76 15.56 -6.05
N THR A 17 -11.01 16.36 -5.31
CA THR A 17 -9.56 16.49 -5.51
C THR A 17 -8.84 15.16 -5.27
N LEU A 18 -9.22 14.42 -4.22
CA LEU A 18 -8.68 13.08 -3.98
C LEU A 18 -8.97 12.13 -5.15
N GLU A 19 -10.20 12.12 -5.67
CA GLU A 19 -10.58 11.32 -6.85
C GLU A 19 -9.75 11.66 -8.09
N VAL A 20 -9.63 12.95 -8.40
CA VAL A 20 -8.88 13.43 -9.58
C VAL A 20 -7.40 13.10 -9.45
N TYR A 21 -6.81 13.33 -8.29
CA TYR A 21 -5.40 13.07 -8.07
C TYR A 21 -5.08 11.57 -8.10
N SER A 22 -5.97 10.72 -7.59
CA SER A 22 -5.85 9.25 -7.71
C SER A 22 -5.74 8.78 -9.15
N LYS A 23 -6.60 9.31 -10.03
CA LYS A 23 -6.60 8.96 -11.46
C LYS A 23 -5.29 9.37 -12.14
N TYR A 24 -4.72 10.49 -11.71
CA TYR A 24 -3.41 10.94 -12.18
C TYR A 24 -2.28 9.98 -11.75
N LEU A 25 -2.29 9.50 -10.50
CA LEU A 25 -1.32 8.54 -10.00
C LEU A 25 -1.41 7.19 -10.74
N GLU A 26 -2.63 6.70 -10.95
CA GLU A 26 -2.90 5.47 -11.71
C GLU A 26 -2.42 5.57 -13.17
N ALA A 27 -2.75 6.68 -13.84
CA ALA A 27 -2.29 6.92 -15.22
C ALA A 27 -0.76 6.99 -15.31
N SER A 28 -0.10 7.41 -14.22
CA SER A 28 1.37 7.50 -14.13
C SER A 28 2.02 6.19 -13.67
N SER A 29 1.25 5.10 -13.49
CA SER A 29 1.73 3.81 -12.96
C SER A 29 2.45 3.92 -11.61
N ILE A 30 2.04 4.89 -10.78
CA ILE A 30 2.57 5.09 -9.43
C ILE A 30 1.69 4.29 -8.46
N GLU A 31 2.30 3.37 -7.70
CA GLU A 31 1.60 2.50 -6.74
C GLU A 31 1.15 3.20 -5.44
N LEU A 32 1.41 4.50 -5.31
CA LEU A 32 1.05 5.30 -4.15
C LEU A 32 -0.38 5.84 -4.26
N ASP A 33 -0.97 6.12 -3.11
CA ASP A 33 -2.29 6.74 -3.01
C ASP A 33 -2.30 7.84 -1.94
N VAL A 34 -3.28 8.73 -2.03
CA VAL A 34 -3.53 9.81 -1.10
C VAL A 34 -4.61 9.45 -0.10
N LYS A 35 -4.32 9.74 1.17
CA LYS A 35 -5.25 9.62 2.29
C LYS A 35 -5.80 10.99 2.66
N GLY A 36 -7.05 11.03 3.11
CA GLY A 36 -7.69 12.24 3.58
C GLY A 36 -8.05 12.16 5.06
N VAL A 37 -7.97 13.29 5.75
CA VAL A 37 -8.53 13.46 7.10
C VAL A 37 -9.18 14.85 7.20
N ALA A 38 -10.30 14.95 7.91
CA ALA A 38 -10.95 16.22 8.21
C ALA A 38 -11.30 16.32 9.70
N TRP A 39 -11.00 17.47 10.29
CA TRP A 39 -11.37 17.82 11.66
C TRP A 39 -11.69 19.31 11.72
N ILE A 40 -12.32 19.74 12.80
CA ILE A 40 -12.54 21.15 13.14
C ILE A 40 -11.79 21.45 14.42
N ALA A 41 -11.24 22.65 14.51
CA ALA A 41 -10.62 23.18 15.70
C ALA A 41 -11.10 24.63 15.91
N ALA A 42 -11.43 24.98 17.14
CA ALA A 42 -11.85 26.31 17.55
C ALA A 42 -10.67 27.12 18.10
N PHE A 43 -10.57 28.37 17.65
CA PHE A 43 -9.59 29.35 18.11
C PHE A 43 -10.35 30.59 18.59
N PRO A 44 -9.82 31.36 19.56
CA PRO A 44 -8.53 31.20 20.24
C PRO A 44 -8.56 30.31 21.50
N ALA A 45 -9.68 29.62 21.74
CA ALA A 45 -9.81 28.61 22.79
C ALA A 45 -10.73 27.49 22.31
N PRO A 46 -10.44 26.21 22.62
CA PRO A 46 -9.38 25.71 23.51
C PRO A 46 -8.00 25.53 22.83
N ASN A 47 -7.86 25.87 21.55
CA ASN A 47 -6.59 25.82 20.81
C ASN A 47 -6.00 27.21 20.68
N VAL A 48 -4.69 27.30 20.49
CA VAL A 48 -3.93 28.55 20.39
C VAL A 48 -3.21 28.66 19.06
N THR A 49 -3.23 29.86 18.50
CA THR A 49 -2.46 30.25 17.32
C THR A 49 -1.14 30.87 17.77
N VAL A 50 -0.02 30.39 17.22
CA VAL A 50 1.34 30.79 17.62
C VAL A 50 2.12 31.26 16.41
N PRO A 51 2.63 32.51 16.35
CA PRO A 51 3.43 32.96 15.21
C PRO A 51 4.78 32.22 15.14
N VAL A 52 5.17 31.77 13.95
CA VAL A 52 6.42 31.03 13.65
C VAL A 52 7.62 31.97 13.54
N SER A 53 7.40 33.19 13.04
CA SER A 53 8.46 34.14 12.73
C SER A 53 8.60 35.21 13.80
N SER A 54 9.84 35.49 14.20
CA SER A 54 10.24 36.61 15.06
C SER A 54 10.00 38.00 14.45
N LYS A 55 9.38 38.07 13.26
CA LYS A 55 8.94 39.32 12.62
C LYS A 55 7.52 39.75 12.98
N HIS A 56 6.72 38.91 13.65
CA HIS A 56 5.48 39.40 14.22
C HIS A 56 5.82 40.28 15.42
N VAL A 57 5.58 41.58 15.22
CA VAL A 57 5.57 42.62 16.25
C VAL A 57 4.80 42.07 17.43
N GLU A 58 5.40 42.13 18.62
CA GLU A 58 4.72 41.84 19.89
C GLU A 58 3.34 42.49 19.82
N SER A 59 2.29 41.68 19.70
CA SER A 59 0.93 42.17 19.86
C SER A 59 0.91 42.81 21.23
N ALA A 60 0.67 44.13 21.25
CA ALA A 60 0.65 44.90 22.48
C ALA A 60 -0.27 44.15 23.46
N GLU A 61 0.28 43.76 24.61
CA GLU A 61 -0.54 43.21 25.68
C GLU A 61 -1.57 44.28 26.02
N ASP A 62 -2.86 43.98 25.81
CA ASP A 62 -3.92 44.86 26.32
C ASP A 62 -3.78 44.94 27.84
N GLU A 63 -4.29 46.00 28.47
CA GLU A 63 -4.24 46.21 29.94
C GLU A 63 -4.82 45.04 30.77
N SER A 64 -5.51 44.09 30.12
CA SER A 64 -6.02 42.85 30.70
C SER A 64 -5.03 41.68 30.74
N GLY A 65 -3.86 41.79 30.10
CA GLY A 65 -2.89 40.69 29.91
C GLY A 65 -3.36 39.59 28.97
N LEU A 66 -4.52 39.77 28.31
CA LEU A 66 -4.97 38.91 27.21
C LEU A 66 -4.33 39.44 25.92
N ARG A 67 -3.68 38.56 25.16
CA ARG A 67 -3.25 38.89 23.80
C ARG A 67 -4.48 39.28 22.98
N ASP A 68 -4.33 40.21 22.03
CA ASP A 68 -5.37 40.47 21.04
C ASP A 68 -5.52 39.24 20.14
N HIS A 69 -6.30 38.29 20.63
CA HIS A 69 -6.51 37.00 20.02
C HIS A 69 -7.21 37.16 18.67
N GLU A 70 -8.15 38.09 18.54
CA GLU A 70 -8.92 38.28 17.31
C GLU A 70 -8.04 38.79 16.17
N GLN A 71 -7.20 39.80 16.42
CA GLN A 71 -6.27 40.30 15.40
C GLN A 71 -5.28 39.21 14.96
N THR A 72 -4.81 38.40 15.92
CA THR A 72 -3.93 37.26 15.64
C THR A 72 -4.63 36.22 14.75
N GLU A 73 -5.90 35.88 15.05
CA GLU A 73 -6.67 34.94 14.23
C GLU A 73 -6.96 35.50 12.82
N ILE A 74 -7.26 36.80 12.68
CA ILE A 74 -7.45 37.45 11.37
C ILE A 74 -6.18 37.39 10.51
N GLU A 75 -5.01 37.56 11.12
CA GLU A 75 -3.73 37.43 10.43
C GLU A 75 -3.45 35.97 10.04
N ALA A 76 -3.76 35.03 10.93
CA ALA A 76 -3.61 33.60 10.66
C ALA A 76 -4.53 33.10 9.54
N ASP A 77 -5.74 33.65 9.42
CA ASP A 77 -6.65 33.36 8.30
C ASP A 77 -6.10 33.85 6.95
N LYS A 78 -5.35 34.97 6.94
CA LYS A 78 -4.78 35.55 5.71
C LYS A 78 -3.47 34.90 5.30
N GLU A 79 -2.58 34.66 6.25
CA GLU A 79 -1.23 34.14 6.02
C GLU A 79 -0.93 32.95 6.95
N PRO A 80 -1.65 31.82 6.82
CA PRO A 80 -1.54 30.69 7.75
C PRO A 80 -0.13 30.07 7.79
N SER A 81 0.69 30.27 6.76
CA SER A 81 2.09 29.81 6.74
C SER A 81 2.99 30.47 7.78
N ASN A 82 2.58 31.61 8.33
CA ASN A 82 3.33 32.34 9.35
C ASN A 82 2.98 31.91 10.77
N PHE A 83 2.05 30.97 10.95
CA PHE A 83 1.51 30.55 12.24
C PHE A 83 1.54 29.03 12.40
N GLU A 84 1.72 28.57 13.63
CA GLU A 84 1.47 27.21 14.08
C GLU A 84 0.18 27.15 14.89
N PHE A 85 -0.52 26.04 14.79
CA PHE A 85 -1.78 25.81 15.47
C PHE A 85 -1.59 24.68 16.49
N LEU A 86 -1.79 24.98 17.77
CA LEU A 86 -1.57 24.04 18.85
C LEU A 86 -2.84 23.88 19.68
N GLY A 87 -3.15 22.66 20.09
CA GLY A 87 -4.23 22.44 21.03
C GLY A 87 -4.85 21.06 20.91
N LYS A 88 -5.83 20.83 21.78
CA LYS A 88 -6.45 19.51 21.93
C LYS A 88 -7.14 19.05 20.65
N GLU A 89 -7.77 19.94 19.90
CA GLU A 89 -8.54 19.58 18.70
C GLU A 89 -7.62 19.35 17.49
N ILE A 90 -6.47 20.04 17.44
CA ILE A 90 -5.39 19.75 16.49
C ILE A 90 -4.83 18.35 16.76
N ASP A 91 -4.57 18.02 18.03
CA ASP A 91 -4.14 16.68 18.45
C ASP A 91 -5.14 15.58 18.07
N ILE A 92 -6.45 15.87 18.15
CA ILE A 92 -7.50 14.94 17.70
C ILE A 92 -7.37 14.67 16.21
N GLY A 93 -7.17 15.72 15.39
CA GLY A 93 -6.96 15.58 13.95
C GLY A 93 -5.85 14.58 13.61
N PHE A 94 -4.67 14.74 14.24
CA PHE A 94 -3.55 13.82 14.04
C PHE A 94 -3.83 12.39 14.50
N ARG A 95 -4.61 12.19 15.56
CA ARG A 95 -4.97 10.86 16.07
C ARG A 95 -5.96 10.16 15.16
N VAL A 96 -6.99 10.88 14.73
CA VAL A 96 -8.00 10.38 13.81
C VAL A 96 -7.39 10.06 12.44
N ALA A 97 -6.36 10.80 12.01
CA ALA A 97 -5.65 10.56 10.76
C ALA A 97 -5.08 9.12 10.63
N LYS A 98 -4.83 8.43 11.74
CA LYS A 98 -4.39 7.02 11.72
C LYS A 98 -5.44 6.06 11.15
N HIS A 99 -6.71 6.46 11.18
CA HIS A 99 -7.83 5.68 10.66
C HIS A 99 -8.19 6.08 9.22
N SER A 100 -7.43 7.00 8.60
CA SER A 100 -7.58 7.31 7.19
C SER A 100 -6.99 6.22 6.30
N GLY A 101 -7.46 6.14 5.07
CA GLY A 101 -6.94 5.23 4.04
C GLY A 101 -7.13 5.82 2.65
N SER A 102 -6.67 5.13 1.62
CA SER A 102 -6.93 5.49 0.22
C SER A 102 -8.43 5.55 -0.08
N ASN A 103 -9.19 4.66 0.53
CA ASN A 103 -10.62 4.46 0.35
C ASN A 103 -11.49 5.16 1.41
N ARG A 104 -10.91 5.90 2.36
CA ARG A 104 -11.68 6.52 3.43
C ARG A 104 -11.09 7.84 3.92
N LEU A 105 -11.94 8.86 3.96
CA LEU A 105 -11.67 10.17 4.55
C LEU A 105 -12.02 10.10 6.05
N ALA A 106 -11.02 10.01 6.92
CA ALA A 106 -11.25 9.94 8.37
C ALA A 106 -11.78 11.27 8.92
N LEU A 107 -12.74 11.22 9.84
CA LEU A 107 -13.43 12.39 10.37
C LEU A 107 -13.32 12.48 11.89
N SER A 108 -13.15 13.69 12.42
CA SER A 108 -13.48 13.96 13.82
C SER A 108 -15.00 13.88 14.04
N ILE A 109 -15.43 13.65 15.30
CA ILE A 109 -16.85 13.59 15.69
C ILE A 109 -17.59 14.85 15.26
N GLU A 110 -16.99 16.02 15.45
CA GLU A 110 -17.56 17.33 15.18
C GLU A 110 -17.87 17.48 13.69
N VAL A 111 -16.90 17.13 12.82
CA VAL A 111 -17.10 17.16 11.37
C VAL A 111 -18.18 16.16 10.95
N ALA A 112 -18.13 14.93 11.46
CA ALA A 112 -19.13 13.92 11.13
C ALA A 112 -20.56 14.34 11.53
N TYR A 113 -20.71 14.98 12.69
CA TYR A 113 -21.99 15.51 13.16
C TYR A 113 -22.53 16.63 12.25
N LEU A 114 -21.67 17.58 11.85
CA LEU A 114 -22.08 18.68 10.97
C LEU A 114 -22.41 18.20 9.56
N LEU A 115 -21.60 17.29 9.00
CA LEU A 115 -21.85 16.73 7.67
C LEU A 115 -23.09 15.83 7.64
N SER A 116 -23.34 15.03 8.69
CA SER A 116 -24.58 14.25 8.78
C SER A 116 -25.82 15.13 8.90
N THR A 117 -25.70 16.29 9.55
CA THR A 117 -26.78 17.30 9.58
C THR A 117 -27.08 17.85 8.18
N LEU A 118 -26.05 18.11 7.36
CA LEU A 118 -26.24 18.50 5.95
C LEU A 118 -26.93 17.42 5.12
N CYS A 119 -26.51 16.16 5.30
CA CYS A 119 -27.14 15.03 4.63
C CYS A 119 -28.61 14.88 5.03
N ALA A 120 -28.93 15.04 6.32
CA ALA A 120 -30.30 14.99 6.82
C ALA A 120 -31.20 16.10 6.25
N ARG A 121 -30.63 17.24 5.87
CA ARG A 121 -31.34 18.35 5.18
C ARG A 121 -31.49 18.11 3.67
N GLY A 122 -30.78 17.13 3.10
CA GLY A 122 -30.77 16.85 1.67
C GLY A 122 -29.83 17.75 0.86
N ASP A 123 -28.94 18.52 1.51
CA ASP A 123 -28.00 19.42 0.83
C ASP A 123 -26.85 18.65 0.16
N TYR A 124 -26.44 17.52 0.76
CA TYR A 124 -25.33 16.68 0.32
C TYR A 124 -25.66 15.20 0.52
N ASN A 125 -24.92 14.32 -0.16
CA ASN A 125 -25.01 12.88 0.01
C ASN A 125 -23.61 12.30 0.25
N PHE A 126 -23.15 12.35 1.50
CA PHE A 126 -21.92 11.68 1.93
C PHE A 126 -22.24 10.28 2.47
N ILE A 127 -21.45 9.29 2.06
CA ILE A 127 -21.58 7.91 2.53
C ILE A 127 -20.68 7.74 3.77
N PHE A 128 -21.29 7.66 4.95
CA PHE A 128 -20.55 7.50 6.19
C PHE A 128 -20.29 6.04 6.52
N THR A 129 -19.13 5.77 7.11
CA THR A 129 -18.76 4.48 7.68
C THR A 129 -18.44 4.65 9.17
N TYR A 130 -18.82 3.64 9.96
CA TYR A 130 -18.53 3.58 11.39
C TYR A 130 -17.82 2.26 11.70
N SER A 131 -16.58 2.36 12.18
CA SER A 131 -15.70 1.20 12.40
C SER A 131 -15.59 0.83 13.89
N GLY A 132 -16.58 1.21 14.70
CA GLY A 132 -16.56 1.00 16.15
C GLY A 132 -15.89 2.13 16.92
N ARG A 133 -15.39 1.82 18.12
CA ARG A 133 -14.75 2.80 19.01
C ARG A 133 -13.38 2.32 19.45
N GLU A 134 -12.42 3.22 19.45
CA GLU A 134 -11.04 2.95 19.85
C GLU A 134 -10.53 3.95 20.89
N SER A 135 -9.64 3.52 21.77
CA SER A 135 -9.08 4.39 22.80
C SER A 135 -8.02 5.33 22.20
N LEU A 136 -8.40 6.59 21.95
CA LEU A 136 -7.46 7.63 21.53
C LEU A 136 -6.88 8.35 22.76
N LYS A 137 -5.61 8.07 23.07
CA LYS A 137 -4.88 8.71 24.19
C LYS A 137 -5.02 10.24 24.11
N GLY A 138 -5.36 10.89 25.21
CA GLY A 138 -5.42 12.36 25.28
C GLY A 138 -6.66 13.03 24.65
N VAL A 139 -7.58 12.27 24.04
CA VAL A 139 -8.75 12.85 23.35
C VAL A 139 -9.94 13.06 24.29
N ILE A 140 -10.48 11.99 24.89
CA ILE A 140 -11.69 12.05 25.73
C ILE A 140 -11.53 11.28 27.06
N GLY A 141 -10.42 11.52 27.76
CA GLY A 141 -10.23 11.00 29.13
C GLY A 141 -10.37 9.48 29.23
N SER A 142 -9.61 8.75 28.40
CA SER A 142 -9.60 7.28 28.33
C SER A 142 -10.90 6.62 27.87
N ARG A 143 -11.91 7.39 27.44
CA ARG A 143 -13.11 6.82 26.82
C ARG A 143 -12.84 6.43 25.36
N PRO A 144 -13.43 5.33 24.85
CA PRO A 144 -13.33 4.98 23.43
C PRO A 144 -13.97 6.04 22.54
N TYR A 145 -13.20 6.55 21.59
CA TYR A 145 -13.60 7.52 20.58
C TYR A 145 -14.18 6.79 19.36
N PRO A 146 -15.33 7.22 18.82
CA PRO A 146 -15.91 6.63 17.62
C PRO A 146 -15.03 6.88 16.39
N ILE A 147 -14.78 5.82 15.63
CA ILE A 147 -14.01 5.89 14.39
C ILE A 147 -14.98 6.04 13.23
N LEU A 148 -14.95 7.21 12.61
CA LEU A 148 -15.87 7.65 11.58
C LEU A 148 -15.09 8.04 10.33
N ALA A 149 -15.63 7.72 9.17
CA ALA A 149 -15.07 8.16 7.90
C ALA A 149 -16.15 8.36 6.84
N ILE A 150 -15.82 9.09 5.77
CA ILE A 150 -16.56 9.07 4.52
C ILE A 150 -15.89 8.06 3.58
N ASP A 151 -16.70 7.20 2.96
CA ASP A 151 -16.24 6.32 1.89
C ASP A 151 -15.78 7.17 0.69
N THR A 152 -14.51 7.01 0.35
CA THR A 152 -13.87 7.64 -0.80
C THR A 152 -13.23 6.60 -1.71
N GLU A 153 -13.69 5.35 -1.72
CA GLU A 153 -13.20 4.34 -2.64
C GLU A 153 -13.40 4.81 -4.08
N ARG A 154 -12.35 4.71 -4.89
CA ARG A 154 -12.27 5.33 -6.22
C ARG A 154 -12.27 4.27 -7.32
N ARG A 155 -11.86 3.05 -6.99
CA ARG A 155 -11.74 1.92 -7.90
C ARG A 155 -13.01 1.08 -7.89
N GLU A 156 -13.58 0.86 -9.06
CA GLU A 156 -14.85 0.14 -9.21
C GLU A 156 -14.77 -1.31 -8.68
N HIS A 157 -13.71 -2.04 -9.02
CA HIS A 157 -13.49 -3.40 -8.52
C HIS A 157 -13.38 -3.45 -6.99
N ARG A 158 -12.72 -2.46 -6.36
CA ARG A 158 -12.62 -2.37 -4.89
C ARG A 158 -13.93 -2.00 -4.23
N ARG A 159 -14.76 -1.15 -4.86
CA ARG A 159 -16.13 -0.89 -4.38
C ARG A 159 -16.95 -2.16 -4.36
N GLN A 160 -16.82 -3.00 -5.39
CA GLN A 160 -17.52 -4.27 -5.45
C GLN A 160 -17.07 -5.22 -4.34
N VAL A 161 -15.76 -5.33 -4.11
CA VAL A 161 -15.19 -6.10 -2.98
C VAL A 161 -15.74 -5.59 -1.65
N GLN A 162 -15.71 -4.28 -1.40
CA GLN A 162 -16.22 -3.68 -0.17
C GLN A 162 -17.72 -3.89 0.02
N ALA A 163 -18.52 -3.83 -1.04
CA ALA A 163 -19.95 -4.10 -0.96
C ALA A 163 -20.24 -5.55 -0.54
N PHE A 164 -19.51 -6.51 -1.11
CA PHE A 164 -19.61 -7.91 -0.69
C PHE A 164 -19.11 -8.12 0.74
N GLU A 165 -18.00 -7.49 1.12
CA GLU A 165 -17.45 -7.56 2.47
C GLU A 165 -18.45 -7.00 3.50
N GLN A 166 -19.05 -5.84 3.25
CA GLN A 166 -20.08 -5.26 4.11
C GLN A 166 -21.33 -6.14 4.22
N ALA A 167 -21.73 -6.80 3.14
CA ALA A 167 -22.85 -7.74 3.17
C ALA A 167 -22.55 -8.98 4.04
N LEU A 168 -21.28 -9.34 4.22
CA LEU A 168 -20.84 -10.41 5.11
C LEU A 168 -20.68 -9.94 6.57
N ILE A 169 -20.27 -8.67 6.79
CA ILE A 169 -20.09 -8.06 8.11
C ILE A 169 -21.48 -7.71 8.69
N GLY A 170 -22.10 -8.70 9.33
CA GLY A 170 -23.40 -8.53 10.00
C GLY A 170 -24.09 -9.85 10.29
N ASP A 171 -23.83 -10.85 9.46
CA ASP A 171 -24.37 -12.19 9.64
C ASP A 171 -23.41 -13.09 10.42
N LYS A 172 -23.97 -13.91 11.31
CA LYS A 172 -23.22 -14.99 11.98
C LYS A 172 -22.84 -16.10 11.00
N HIS A 173 -23.51 -16.16 9.85
CA HIS A 173 -23.32 -17.17 8.81
C HIS A 173 -23.28 -16.52 7.43
N ALA A 174 -22.14 -16.60 6.76
CA ALA A 174 -21.98 -16.17 5.38
C ALA A 174 -22.64 -17.19 4.43
N PRO A 175 -23.65 -16.81 3.63
CA PRO A 175 -24.22 -17.73 2.65
C PRO A 175 -23.18 -18.07 1.56
N PRO A 176 -23.07 -19.33 1.11
CA PRO A 176 -21.97 -19.76 0.24
C PRO A 176 -21.80 -18.95 -1.05
N HIS A 177 -22.90 -18.57 -1.71
CA HIS A 177 -22.86 -17.78 -2.95
C HIS A 177 -22.29 -16.37 -2.74
N LEU A 178 -22.56 -15.75 -1.59
CA LEU A 178 -22.05 -14.42 -1.26
C LEU A 178 -20.57 -14.50 -0.91
N LEU A 179 -20.16 -15.53 -0.16
CA LEU A 179 -18.77 -15.79 0.14
C LEU A 179 -17.96 -16.08 -1.13
N GLU A 180 -18.50 -16.89 -2.05
CA GLU A 180 -17.88 -17.16 -3.35
C GLU A 180 -17.73 -15.88 -4.18
N SER A 181 -18.78 -15.04 -4.23
CA SER A 181 -18.75 -13.76 -4.94
C SER A 181 -17.70 -12.80 -4.34
N PHE A 182 -17.64 -12.70 -3.01
CA PHE A 182 -16.65 -11.90 -2.30
C PHE A 182 -15.23 -12.37 -2.61
N LEU A 183 -14.96 -13.68 -2.42
CA LEU A 183 -13.63 -14.24 -2.63
C LEU A 183 -13.21 -14.11 -4.10
N GLY A 184 -14.10 -14.36 -5.04
CA GLY A 184 -13.82 -14.19 -6.46
C GLY A 184 -13.45 -12.74 -6.81
N ALA A 185 -14.23 -11.76 -6.34
CA ALA A 185 -13.94 -10.35 -6.56
C ALA A 185 -12.62 -9.93 -5.89
N PHE A 186 -12.36 -10.38 -4.65
CA PHE A 186 -11.16 -10.08 -3.90
C PHE A 186 -9.91 -10.64 -4.58
N MET A 187 -9.97 -11.89 -5.04
CA MET A 187 -8.86 -12.54 -5.74
C MET A 187 -8.56 -11.85 -7.07
N GLN A 188 -9.59 -11.39 -7.78
CA GLN A 188 -9.40 -10.64 -9.02
C GLN A 188 -8.73 -9.27 -8.77
N ASP A 189 -9.13 -8.51 -7.73
CA ASP A 189 -8.50 -7.23 -7.37
C ASP A 189 -7.04 -7.40 -6.94
N GLU A 190 -6.78 -8.35 -6.04
CA GLU A 190 -5.44 -8.62 -5.50
C GLU A 190 -4.57 -9.47 -6.45
N LYS A 191 -5.06 -9.78 -7.66
CA LYS A 191 -4.39 -10.62 -8.67
C LYS A 191 -3.94 -11.97 -8.11
N ILE A 192 -4.73 -12.51 -7.20
CA ILE A 192 -4.54 -13.84 -6.64
C ILE A 192 -5.07 -14.86 -7.65
N GLU A 193 -4.25 -15.86 -7.93
CA GLU A 193 -4.58 -16.93 -8.85
C GLU A 193 -5.71 -17.83 -8.32
N PHE A 194 -6.66 -18.19 -9.19
CA PHE A 194 -7.79 -19.02 -8.82
C PHE A 194 -7.39 -20.48 -8.59
N PRO A 195 -7.84 -21.13 -7.50
CA PRO A 195 -7.58 -22.54 -7.28
C PRO A 195 -8.36 -23.37 -8.31
N ILE A 196 -7.66 -24.31 -8.94
CA ILE A 196 -8.25 -25.22 -9.92
C ILE A 196 -8.19 -26.62 -9.34
N LEU A 197 -9.35 -27.19 -9.05
CA LEU A 197 -9.50 -28.57 -8.62
C LEU A 197 -10.25 -29.33 -9.71
N THR A 198 -9.59 -30.32 -10.30
CA THR A 198 -10.24 -31.23 -11.24
C THR A 198 -10.92 -32.37 -10.50
N SER A 199 -12.01 -32.86 -11.09
CA SER A 199 -12.68 -34.06 -10.59
C SER A 199 -11.75 -35.26 -10.74
N LYS A 200 -11.89 -36.23 -9.83
CA LYS A 200 -11.07 -37.44 -9.87
C LYS A 200 -11.22 -38.14 -11.23
N GLY A 201 -10.11 -38.28 -11.96
CA GLY A 201 -10.06 -38.96 -13.26
C GLY A 201 -10.27 -38.06 -14.48
N SER A 202 -10.52 -36.75 -14.31
CA SER A 202 -10.45 -35.79 -15.41
C SER A 202 -9.04 -35.19 -15.49
N GLU A 203 -8.41 -35.26 -16.66
CA GLU A 203 -7.19 -34.51 -16.92
C GLU A 203 -7.51 -33.02 -17.05
N SER A 204 -6.72 -32.18 -16.39
CA SER A 204 -6.79 -30.73 -16.59
C SER A 204 -6.29 -30.42 -17.99
N ALA A 205 -7.11 -29.78 -18.82
CA ALA A 205 -6.62 -29.21 -20.07
C ALA A 205 -5.48 -28.23 -19.78
N GLU A 206 -4.43 -28.19 -20.62
CA GLU A 206 -3.30 -27.25 -20.43
C GLU A 206 -3.73 -25.78 -20.37
N GLU A 207 -4.84 -25.46 -21.03
CA GLU A 207 -5.50 -24.13 -21.01
C GLU A 207 -6.05 -23.75 -19.62
N ASN A 208 -6.31 -24.74 -18.76
CA ASN A 208 -6.84 -24.56 -17.41
C ASN A 208 -5.77 -24.77 -16.33
N LEU A 209 -4.48 -24.62 -16.66
CA LEU A 209 -3.42 -24.66 -15.66
C LEU A 209 -3.16 -23.25 -15.11
N PRO A 210 -2.87 -23.14 -13.80
CA PRO A 210 -2.38 -21.91 -13.20
C PRO A 210 -1.15 -21.37 -13.95
N ASP A 211 -1.09 -20.07 -14.19
CA ASP A 211 0.07 -19.36 -14.74
C ASP A 211 1.32 -19.56 -13.89
N SER A 212 1.20 -19.64 -12.56
CA SER A 212 2.33 -19.98 -11.70
C SER A 212 2.93 -21.36 -12.04
N TYR A 213 2.07 -22.33 -12.30
CA TYR A 213 2.47 -23.68 -12.71
C TYR A 213 3.05 -23.69 -14.12
N ARG A 214 2.47 -22.93 -15.07
CA ARG A 214 3.03 -22.80 -16.43
C ARG A 214 4.44 -22.21 -16.40
N ASN A 215 4.64 -21.14 -15.62
CA ASN A 215 5.95 -20.52 -15.44
C ASN A 215 6.94 -21.51 -14.81
N PHE A 216 6.52 -22.24 -13.79
CA PHE A 216 7.32 -23.31 -13.20
C PHE A 216 7.67 -24.40 -14.23
N ALA A 217 6.71 -24.87 -15.02
CA ALA A 217 6.91 -25.93 -15.99
C ALA A 217 7.93 -25.53 -17.06
N VAL A 218 7.88 -24.28 -17.54
CA VAL A 218 8.87 -23.73 -18.48
C VAL A 218 10.27 -23.74 -17.87
N LEU A 219 10.43 -23.22 -16.64
CA LEU A 219 11.71 -23.19 -15.94
C LEU A 219 12.24 -24.61 -15.66
N TRP A 220 11.37 -25.51 -15.23
CA TRP A 220 11.72 -26.89 -14.93
C TRP A 220 12.15 -27.64 -16.20
N LEU A 221 11.45 -27.46 -17.32
CA LEU A 221 11.82 -28.07 -18.61
C LEU A 221 13.16 -27.55 -19.11
N ALA A 222 13.47 -26.27 -18.92
CA ALA A 222 14.77 -25.70 -19.25
C ALA A 222 15.88 -26.33 -18.40
N GLY A 223 15.73 -26.36 -17.08
CA GLY A 223 16.70 -26.96 -16.17
C GLY A 223 16.91 -28.46 -16.44
N ASN A 224 15.83 -29.21 -16.66
CA ASN A 224 15.93 -30.64 -16.97
C ASN A 224 16.63 -30.92 -18.32
N ARG A 225 16.53 -30.00 -19.30
CA ARG A 225 17.31 -30.12 -20.55
C ARG A 225 18.80 -29.89 -20.29
N GLU A 226 19.14 -28.90 -19.49
CA GLU A 226 20.53 -28.62 -19.10
C GLU A 226 21.12 -29.80 -18.32
N ASP A 227 20.40 -30.34 -17.34
CA ASP A 227 20.83 -31.50 -16.56
C ASP A 227 21.06 -32.73 -17.45
N LYS A 228 20.15 -33.01 -18.39
CA LYS A 228 20.34 -34.10 -19.37
C LYS A 228 21.53 -33.87 -20.29
N GLN A 229 21.83 -32.63 -20.65
CA GLN A 229 23.02 -32.31 -21.44
C GLN A 229 24.29 -32.51 -20.61
N ARG A 230 24.32 -32.09 -19.34
CA ARG A 230 25.46 -32.30 -18.43
C ARG A 230 25.74 -33.79 -18.23
N ILE A 231 24.71 -34.59 -17.95
CA ILE A 231 24.85 -36.05 -17.79
C ILE A 231 25.43 -36.68 -19.06
N LYS A 232 24.96 -36.31 -20.25
CA LYS A 232 25.52 -36.81 -21.51
C LYS A 232 26.98 -36.44 -21.73
N VAL A 233 27.37 -35.21 -21.38
CA VAL A 233 28.78 -34.77 -21.46
C VAL A 233 29.66 -35.54 -20.48
N GLU A 234 29.17 -35.80 -19.27
CA GLU A 234 29.89 -36.59 -18.26
C GLU A 234 30.04 -38.06 -18.67
N GLU A 235 29.00 -38.67 -19.24
CA GLU A 235 29.04 -40.04 -19.77
C GLU A 235 30.02 -40.17 -20.95
N GLN A 236 29.99 -39.22 -21.89
CA GLN A 236 30.94 -39.19 -23.02
C GLN A 236 32.38 -39.00 -22.57
N SER A 237 32.60 -38.22 -21.52
CA SER A 237 33.94 -38.01 -20.95
C SER A 237 34.46 -39.28 -20.27
N LYS A 238 33.60 -40.02 -19.56
CA LYS A 238 33.95 -41.33 -18.97
C LYS A 238 34.22 -42.40 -20.02
N GLU A 239 33.42 -42.47 -21.08
CA GLU A 239 33.66 -43.40 -22.19
C GLU A 239 34.96 -43.06 -22.96
N ALA A 240 35.28 -41.78 -23.13
CA ALA A 240 36.54 -41.37 -23.74
C ALA A 240 37.77 -41.70 -22.88
N GLU A 241 37.65 -41.65 -21.55
CA GLU A 241 38.70 -42.08 -20.62
C GLU A 241 38.88 -43.62 -20.60
N GLU A 242 37.82 -44.41 -20.76
CA GLU A 242 37.91 -45.88 -20.82
C GLU A 242 38.47 -46.43 -22.15
N VAL A 243 38.26 -45.74 -23.28
CA VAL A 243 38.77 -46.17 -24.60
C VAL A 243 40.24 -45.75 -24.81
N ALA A 244 40.71 -44.76 -24.07
CA ALA A 244 42.10 -44.32 -24.11
C ALA A 244 43.00 -45.18 -23.20
N GLU A 245 43.10 -46.49 -23.46
CA GLU A 245 44.30 -47.21 -23.01
C GLU A 245 45.50 -46.65 -23.81
N PRO A 246 46.51 -46.06 -23.14
CA PRO A 246 47.62 -45.45 -23.85
C PRO A 246 48.40 -46.54 -24.58
N ASP A 247 48.50 -46.41 -25.91
CA ASP A 247 49.27 -47.35 -26.71
C ASP A 247 50.76 -47.32 -26.25
N ALA A 248 51.43 -48.47 -26.35
CA ALA A 248 52.79 -48.63 -25.86
C ALA A 248 53.83 -47.79 -26.64
N GLU A 249 53.57 -47.42 -27.90
CA GLU A 249 54.40 -46.49 -28.69
C GLU A 249 54.24 -45.05 -28.20
N SER A 250 53.02 -44.65 -27.83
CA SER A 250 52.75 -43.33 -27.26
C SER A 250 53.45 -43.13 -25.91
N LEU A 251 53.46 -44.15 -25.04
CA LEU A 251 54.24 -44.13 -23.80
C LEU A 251 55.76 -44.11 -24.07
N ALA A 252 56.25 -44.91 -25.02
CA ALA A 252 57.65 -44.93 -25.39
C ALA A 252 58.12 -43.60 -26.01
N ALA A 253 57.27 -42.90 -26.77
CA ALA A 253 57.55 -41.60 -27.35
C ALA A 253 57.64 -40.50 -26.28
N ILE A 254 56.75 -40.52 -25.28
CA ILE A 254 56.80 -39.60 -24.14
C ILE A 254 58.07 -39.86 -23.31
N GLU A 255 58.43 -41.12 -23.09
CA GLU A 255 59.62 -41.50 -22.32
C GLU A 255 60.92 -41.14 -23.05
N ALA A 256 60.97 -41.32 -24.38
CA ALA A 256 62.09 -40.90 -25.22
C ALA A 256 62.26 -39.38 -25.24
N SER A 257 61.16 -38.63 -25.33
CA SER A 257 61.19 -37.16 -25.31
C SER A 257 61.62 -36.63 -23.94
N ALA A 258 61.18 -37.25 -22.85
CA ALA A 258 61.65 -36.93 -21.50
C ALA A 258 63.15 -37.22 -21.33
N GLN A 259 63.65 -38.34 -21.86
CA GLN A 259 65.08 -38.67 -21.82
C GLN A 259 65.95 -37.70 -22.65
N GLU A 260 65.43 -37.20 -23.76
CA GLU A 260 66.12 -36.22 -24.61
C GLU A 260 66.23 -34.85 -23.93
N VAL A 261 65.18 -34.42 -23.23
CA VAL A 261 65.20 -33.22 -22.38
C VAL A 261 66.19 -33.39 -21.22
N PHE A 262 66.23 -34.57 -20.58
CA PHE A 262 67.19 -34.85 -19.51
C PHE A 262 68.65 -34.88 -19.98
N LYS A 263 68.92 -35.31 -21.22
CA LYS A 263 70.27 -35.22 -21.82
C LYS A 263 70.70 -33.77 -22.06
N ARG A 264 69.80 -32.90 -22.54
CA ARG A 264 70.09 -31.47 -22.72
C ARG A 264 70.44 -30.74 -21.42
N PHE A 265 69.95 -31.21 -20.27
CA PHE A 265 70.29 -30.65 -18.95
C PHE A 265 71.61 -31.19 -18.36
N ARG A 266 72.26 -32.17 -18.99
CA ARG A 266 73.48 -32.84 -18.46
C ARG A 266 74.78 -32.50 -19.20
N GLU A 267 74.74 -31.68 -20.25
CA GLU A 267 75.96 -31.13 -20.86
C GLU A 267 76.39 -29.86 -20.10
N PRO A 268 77.50 -29.87 -19.36
CA PRO A 268 78.05 -28.66 -18.76
C PRO A 268 78.71 -27.81 -19.87
N GLY A 269 78.43 -26.52 -19.87
CA GLY A 269 79.18 -25.55 -20.69
C GLY A 269 80.66 -25.51 -20.36
#